data_AF-A0AA96Y5W6-F1
#
_entry.id   AF-A0AA96Y5W6-F1
#
_cell.length_a   1.000
_cell.length_b   1.000
_cell.length_c   1.000
_cell.angle_alpha   90.00
_cell.angle_beta   90.00
_cell.angle_gamma   90.00
#
_symmetry.space_group_name_H-M   'P 1'
#
loop_
_entity.id
_entity.type
_entity.pdbx_description
1 polymer ?
#
loop_
_entity_poly.entity_id
_entity_poly.type
_entity_poly.pdbx_seq_one_letter_code
_entity_poly.pdbx_strand_id
1 'polypeptide(L)'
;MVKLLVGVLVFVINQIYHDRPIPRFYVLETVARVPYFSYLSVLHLYETLGLWRRVEWLKVHFAESWNELHHLLIMEALGGSQHWGDRLLARSVALLYYWIIVALYIISPKSAYHFMELVEEHAYHTYDLFLVQEGETLKAQPAPQVALEYYQTGDLYLFDAFQTAHRPQERRPAINNLYDVFVAIRDDEREHVKTMVACQQADHTGRLGYEPLQELPSNTVAEPVLIEKAEEKEVVTRS
;
A
#
# COMPACT_ATOMS: atom_id res chain seq x y z
N MET A 1 -5.52 -12.92 -14.85
CA MET A 1 -6.41 -13.44 -13.79
C MET A 1 -6.30 -12.63 -12.50
N VAL A 2 -5.10 -12.45 -11.92
CA VAL A 2 -4.89 -11.68 -10.69
C VAL A 2 -5.37 -10.21 -10.78
N LYS A 3 -4.98 -9.48 -11.84
CA LYS A 3 -5.44 -8.10 -12.08
C LYS A 3 -6.97 -7.95 -12.16
N LEU A 4 -7.67 -8.98 -12.67
CA LEU A 4 -9.13 -8.98 -12.75
C LEU A 4 -9.77 -9.11 -11.36
N LEU A 5 -9.23 -10.00 -10.51
CA LEU A 5 -9.73 -10.20 -9.15
C LEU A 5 -9.50 -8.96 -8.28
N VAL A 6 -8.31 -8.36 -8.36
CA VAL A 6 -8.00 -7.09 -7.69
C VAL A 6 -8.94 -5.99 -8.18
N GLY A 7 -9.13 -5.87 -9.49
CA GLY A 7 -10.04 -4.87 -10.08
C GLY A 7 -11.49 -5.01 -9.62
N VAL A 8 -12.02 -6.23 -9.51
CA VAL A 8 -13.38 -6.47 -9.00
C VAL A 8 -13.50 -6.12 -7.52
N LEU A 9 -12.52 -6.51 -6.70
CA LEU A 9 -12.51 -6.20 -5.27
C LEU A 9 -12.48 -4.68 -5.03
N VAL A 10 -11.57 -3.99 -5.73
CA VAL A 10 -11.44 -2.52 -5.69
C VAL A 10 -12.73 -1.85 -6.12
N PHE A 11 -13.35 -2.31 -7.20
CA PHE A 11 -14.62 -1.77 -7.67
C PHE A 11 -15.71 -1.88 -6.59
N VAL A 12 -15.89 -3.07 -6.01
CA VAL A 12 -16.90 -3.31 -4.97
C VAL A 12 -16.65 -2.43 -3.74
N ILE A 13 -15.40 -2.32 -3.27
CA ILE A 13 -15.06 -1.45 -2.14
C ILE A 13 -15.35 0.01 -2.46
N ASN A 14 -14.97 0.50 -3.64
CA ASN A 14 -15.24 1.87 -4.06
C ASN A 14 -16.74 2.19 -4.14
N GLN A 15 -17.57 1.22 -4.57
CA GLN A 15 -19.03 1.40 -4.57
C GLN A 15 -19.61 1.42 -3.15
N ILE A 16 -19.16 0.55 -2.25
CA ILE A 16 -19.68 0.49 -0.87
C ILE A 16 -19.32 1.74 -0.07
N TYR A 17 -18.14 2.33 -0.32
CA TYR A 17 -17.59 3.43 0.47
C TYR A 17 -17.46 4.75 -0.28
N HIS A 18 -18.24 4.97 -1.35
CA HIS A 18 -18.14 6.15 -2.22
C HIS A 18 -18.02 7.48 -1.44
N ASP A 19 -18.90 7.71 -0.46
CA ASP A 19 -18.93 8.95 0.34
C ASP A 19 -18.33 8.77 1.76
N ARG A 20 -17.57 7.70 1.98
CA ARG A 20 -17.04 7.31 3.30
C ARG A 20 -15.54 7.01 3.21
N PRO A 21 -14.69 8.02 2.90
CA PRO A 21 -13.28 7.80 2.60
C PRO A 21 -12.50 7.23 3.80
N ILE A 22 -12.70 7.74 5.00
CA ILE A 22 -11.96 7.26 6.19
C ILE A 22 -12.33 5.80 6.55
N PRO A 23 -13.63 5.41 6.59
CA PRO A 23 -13.98 3.99 6.72
C PRO A 23 -13.44 3.10 5.60
N ARG A 24 -13.37 3.61 4.36
CA ARG A 24 -12.74 2.89 3.23
C ARG A 24 -11.28 2.58 3.53
N PHE A 25 -10.51 3.61 3.90
CA PHE A 25 -9.09 3.45 4.24
C PHE A 25 -8.93 2.48 5.43
N TYR A 26 -9.69 2.63 6.51
CA TYR A 26 -9.67 1.67 7.62
C TYR A 26 -9.81 0.20 7.18
N VAL A 27 -10.75 -0.09 6.27
CA VAL A 27 -10.93 -1.45 5.75
C VAL A 27 -9.74 -1.88 4.89
N LEU A 28 -9.25 -1.01 4.02
CA LEU A 28 -8.10 -1.28 3.15
C LEU A 28 -6.84 -1.53 3.98
N GLU A 29 -6.50 -0.66 4.92
CA GLU A 29 -5.34 -0.79 5.84
C GLU A 29 -5.43 -2.06 6.70
N THR A 30 -6.63 -2.46 7.10
CA THR A 30 -6.82 -3.73 7.83
C THR A 30 -6.42 -4.94 6.99
N VAL A 31 -6.60 -4.86 5.66
CA VAL A 31 -6.31 -5.92 4.69
C VAL A 31 -4.87 -5.81 4.18
N ALA A 32 -4.35 -4.60 3.95
CA ALA A 32 -3.02 -4.32 3.41
C ALA A 32 -1.88 -4.82 4.31
N ARG A 33 -2.06 -4.79 5.64
CA ARG A 33 -1.11 -5.41 6.59
C ARG A 33 -0.97 -6.94 6.53
N VAL A 34 -1.99 -7.65 6.04
CA VAL A 34 -2.10 -9.12 6.15
C VAL A 34 -1.01 -9.88 5.41
N PRO A 35 -0.63 -9.48 4.18
CA PRO A 35 0.38 -10.16 3.38
C PRO A 35 1.75 -10.18 4.06
N TYR A 36 2.18 -9.05 4.66
CA TYR A 36 3.44 -8.98 5.39
C TYR A 36 3.49 -9.95 6.58
N PHE A 37 2.42 -10.01 7.38
CA PHE A 37 2.33 -11.00 8.45
C PHE A 37 2.30 -12.45 7.93
N SER A 38 1.67 -12.68 6.78
CA SER A 38 1.66 -13.99 6.12
C SER A 38 3.06 -14.40 5.68
N TYR A 39 3.86 -13.48 5.14
CA TYR A 39 5.26 -13.71 4.76
C TYR A 39 6.11 -14.06 5.98
N LEU A 40 5.98 -13.30 7.07
CA LEU A 40 6.66 -13.60 8.33
C LEU A 40 6.32 -14.98 8.87
N SER A 41 5.04 -15.36 8.80
CA SER A 41 4.56 -16.66 9.28
C SER A 41 5.18 -17.82 8.49
N VAL A 42 5.23 -17.70 7.17
CA VAL A 42 5.86 -18.71 6.31
C VAL A 42 7.38 -18.73 6.47
N LEU A 43 8.03 -17.57 6.57
CA LEU A 43 9.48 -17.48 6.82
C LEU A 43 9.87 -18.13 8.15
N HIS A 44 9.12 -17.87 9.22
CA HIS A 44 9.30 -18.55 10.51
C HIS A 44 9.06 -20.06 10.42
N LEU A 45 8.05 -20.49 9.67
CA LEU A 45 7.79 -21.91 9.43
C LEU A 45 8.99 -22.58 8.72
N TYR A 46 9.53 -21.93 7.68
CA TYR A 46 10.72 -22.43 6.98
C TYR A 46 11.96 -22.50 7.87
N GLU A 47 12.16 -21.52 8.76
CA GLU A 47 13.26 -21.57 9.74
C GLU A 47 13.06 -22.73 10.74
N THR A 48 11.84 -22.90 11.24
CA THR A 48 11.48 -23.97 12.19
C THR A 48 11.68 -25.35 11.60
N LEU A 49 11.37 -25.53 10.31
CA LEU A 49 11.57 -26.78 9.58
C LEU A 49 13.02 -26.99 9.10
N GLY A 50 13.92 -26.04 9.36
CA GLY A 50 15.32 -26.09 8.91
C GLY A 50 15.48 -25.98 7.39
N LEU A 51 14.47 -25.48 6.68
CA LEU A 51 14.47 -25.38 5.22
C LEU A 51 15.23 -24.13 4.75
N TRP A 52 14.98 -22.99 5.38
CA TRP A 52 15.56 -21.72 4.95
C TRP A 52 15.59 -20.69 6.06
N ARG A 53 16.65 -19.85 6.06
CA ARG A 53 16.80 -18.75 7.01
C ARG A 53 17.10 -17.46 6.25
N ARG A 54 16.17 -16.51 6.31
CA ARG A 54 16.21 -15.21 5.60
C ARG A 54 15.97 -14.06 6.58
N VAL A 55 16.97 -13.78 7.44
CA VAL A 55 16.85 -12.80 8.53
C VAL A 55 16.49 -11.40 8.01
N GLU A 56 17.06 -10.98 6.89
CA GLU A 56 16.76 -9.66 6.30
C GLU A 56 15.30 -9.53 5.87
N TRP A 57 14.69 -10.59 5.32
CA TRP A 57 13.27 -10.61 4.94
C TRP A 57 12.36 -10.58 6.16
N LEU A 58 12.73 -11.30 7.23
CA LEU A 58 11.99 -11.23 8.49
C LEU A 58 11.99 -9.80 9.03
N LYS A 59 13.14 -9.12 9.01
CA LYS A 59 13.22 -7.73 9.46
C LYS A 59 12.38 -6.80 8.58
N VAL A 60 12.51 -6.90 7.27
CA VAL A 60 11.79 -6.02 6.32
C VAL A 60 10.28 -6.22 6.42
N HIS A 61 9.76 -7.45 6.33
CA HIS A 61 8.31 -7.68 6.42
C HIS A 61 7.73 -7.36 7.80
N PHE A 62 8.54 -7.46 8.86
CA PHE A 62 8.13 -6.97 10.19
C PHE A 62 8.00 -5.45 10.20
N ALA A 63 8.95 -4.75 9.59
CA ALA A 63 8.91 -3.30 9.46
C ALA A 63 7.74 -2.84 8.57
N GLU A 64 7.47 -3.51 7.46
CA GLU A 64 6.32 -3.23 6.59
C GLU A 64 4.99 -3.46 7.34
N SER A 65 4.85 -4.61 8.01
CA SER A 65 3.66 -4.88 8.84
C SER A 65 3.48 -3.89 9.98
N TRP A 66 4.57 -3.31 10.50
CA TRP A 66 4.54 -2.28 11.53
C TRP A 66 4.10 -0.93 10.96
N ASN A 67 4.54 -0.59 9.74
CA ASN A 67 4.14 0.63 9.04
C ASN A 67 2.64 0.65 8.76
N GLU A 68 2.13 -0.39 8.11
CA GLU A 68 0.71 -0.60 7.81
C GLU A 68 -0.19 -0.59 9.07
N LEU A 69 0.33 -1.12 10.19
CA LEU A 69 -0.38 -1.03 11.46
C LEU A 69 -0.58 0.42 11.90
N HIS A 70 0.40 1.30 11.69
CA HIS A 70 0.27 2.71 12.05
C HIS A 70 -0.68 3.45 11.11
N HIS A 71 -0.71 3.12 9.82
CA HIS A 71 -1.74 3.61 8.90
C HIS A 71 -3.13 3.22 9.40
N LEU A 72 -3.33 1.95 9.78
CA LEU A 72 -4.59 1.49 10.38
C LEU A 72 -4.96 2.26 11.64
N LEU A 73 -4.02 2.44 12.59
CA LEU A 73 -4.26 3.18 13.83
C LEU A 73 -4.61 4.66 13.56
N ILE A 74 -4.01 5.27 12.54
CA ILE A 74 -4.37 6.61 12.08
C ILE A 74 -5.81 6.62 11.59
N MET A 75 -6.22 5.66 10.75
CA MET A 75 -7.61 5.59 10.27
C MET A 75 -8.61 5.32 11.41
N GLU A 76 -8.24 4.54 12.42
CA GLU A 76 -9.04 4.34 13.63
C GLU A 76 -9.19 5.64 14.43
N ALA A 77 -8.11 6.41 14.61
CA ALA A 77 -8.13 7.70 15.30
C ALA A 77 -9.00 8.74 14.56
N LEU A 78 -9.08 8.66 13.23
CA LEU A 78 -9.96 9.47 12.39
C LEU A 78 -11.42 8.96 12.35
N GLY A 79 -11.73 7.87 13.05
CA GLY A 79 -13.08 7.33 13.17
C GLY A 79 -13.47 6.28 12.12
N GLY A 80 -12.52 5.77 11.34
CA GLY A 80 -12.78 4.77 10.29
C GLY A 80 -13.37 3.45 10.81
N SER A 81 -13.12 3.10 12.07
CA SER A 81 -13.61 1.89 12.71
C SER A 81 -14.94 2.04 13.46
N GLN A 82 -15.61 3.20 13.40
CA GLN A 82 -16.81 3.48 14.20
C GLN A 82 -17.97 2.50 13.95
N HIS A 83 -18.19 2.10 12.68
CA HIS A 83 -19.31 1.23 12.33
C HIS A 83 -18.94 -0.26 12.45
N TRP A 84 -19.81 -1.03 13.09
CA TRP A 84 -19.57 -2.46 13.34
C TRP A 84 -19.51 -3.29 12.05
N GLY A 85 -20.28 -2.90 11.02
CA GLY A 85 -20.30 -3.57 9.72
C GLY A 85 -18.93 -3.51 9.02
N ASP A 86 -18.31 -2.32 9.01
CA ASP A 86 -16.99 -2.11 8.44
C ASP A 86 -15.95 -2.97 9.19
N ARG A 87 -16.02 -3.02 10.53
CA ARG A 87 -15.15 -3.90 11.34
C ARG A 87 -15.34 -5.38 11.03
N LEU A 88 -16.58 -5.84 10.90
CA LEU A 88 -16.88 -7.24 10.58
C LEU A 88 -16.37 -7.60 9.19
N LEU A 89 -16.60 -6.74 8.20
CA LEU A 89 -16.11 -6.91 6.83
C LEU A 89 -14.58 -7.01 6.83
N ALA A 90 -13.90 -6.01 7.39
CA ALA A 90 -12.44 -5.93 7.40
C ALA A 90 -11.81 -7.18 8.05
N ARG A 91 -12.32 -7.61 9.20
CA ARG A 91 -11.82 -8.81 9.91
C ARG A 91 -12.06 -10.10 9.13
N SER A 92 -13.23 -10.24 8.51
CA SER A 92 -13.58 -11.44 7.74
C SER A 92 -12.74 -11.56 6.47
N VAL A 93 -12.55 -10.44 5.75
CA VAL A 93 -11.70 -10.38 4.56
C VAL A 93 -10.25 -10.64 4.95
N ALA A 94 -9.74 -10.00 6.00
CA ALA A 94 -8.37 -10.21 6.48
C ALA A 94 -8.09 -11.68 6.82
N LEU A 95 -9.03 -12.36 7.49
CA LEU A 95 -8.86 -13.78 7.85
C LEU A 95 -8.81 -14.69 6.61
N LEU A 96 -9.71 -14.49 5.65
CA LEU A 96 -9.71 -15.26 4.41
C LEU A 96 -8.43 -14.99 3.60
N TYR A 97 -8.07 -13.71 3.51
CA TYR A 97 -6.91 -13.25 2.75
C TYR A 97 -5.60 -13.79 3.31
N TYR A 98 -5.45 -13.87 4.64
CA TYR A 98 -4.29 -14.48 5.30
C TYR A 98 -3.99 -15.88 4.75
N TRP A 99 -4.99 -16.77 4.71
CA TRP A 99 -4.78 -18.14 4.23
C TRP A 99 -4.46 -18.19 2.73
N ILE A 100 -5.04 -17.30 1.93
CA ILE A 100 -4.74 -17.18 0.50
C ILE A 100 -3.27 -16.78 0.30
N ILE A 101 -2.79 -15.78 1.04
CA ILE A 101 -1.42 -15.29 0.89
C ILE A 101 -0.38 -16.24 1.47
N VAL A 102 -0.68 -16.91 2.59
CA VAL A 102 0.16 -18.01 3.10
C VAL A 102 0.35 -19.08 2.02
N ALA A 103 -0.73 -19.55 1.39
CA ALA A 103 -0.65 -20.54 0.33
C ALA A 103 0.12 -20.02 -0.91
N LEU A 104 -0.17 -18.79 -1.34
CA LEU A 104 0.51 -18.16 -2.48
C LEU A 104 2.01 -18.02 -2.24
N TYR A 105 2.40 -17.55 -1.06
CA TYR A 105 3.80 -17.33 -0.70
C TYR A 105 4.57 -18.65 -0.52
N ILE A 106 3.92 -19.71 -0.01
CA ILE A 106 4.53 -21.06 0.03
C ILE A 106 4.80 -21.57 -1.39
N ILE A 107 3.86 -21.40 -2.31
CA ILE A 107 3.96 -21.91 -3.70
C ILE A 107 4.95 -21.08 -4.52
N SER A 108 4.87 -19.74 -4.44
CA SER A 108 5.67 -18.82 -5.24
C SER A 108 5.82 -17.47 -4.53
N PRO A 109 6.91 -17.27 -3.75
CA PRO A 109 7.22 -15.99 -3.14
C PRO A 109 7.28 -14.84 -4.15
N LYS A 110 7.84 -15.08 -5.35
CA LYS A 110 7.91 -14.07 -6.42
C LYS A 110 6.52 -13.62 -6.87
N SER A 111 5.58 -14.55 -7.00
CA SER A 111 4.20 -14.21 -7.37
C SER A 111 3.47 -13.46 -6.25
N ALA A 112 3.74 -13.80 -4.98
CA ALA A 112 3.20 -13.08 -3.84
C ALA A 112 3.72 -11.64 -3.77
N TYR A 113 5.03 -11.42 -3.95
CA TYR A 113 5.59 -10.07 -3.99
C TYR A 113 5.06 -9.24 -5.17
N HIS A 114 4.98 -9.81 -6.38
CA HIS A 114 4.39 -9.10 -7.51
C HIS A 114 2.90 -8.77 -7.28
N PHE A 115 2.18 -9.65 -6.61
CA PHE A 115 0.80 -9.38 -6.25
C PHE A 115 0.70 -8.20 -5.28
N MET A 116 1.59 -8.14 -4.27
CA MET A 116 1.63 -7.00 -3.36
C MET A 116 2.09 -5.70 -4.00
N GLU A 117 3.09 -5.74 -4.87
CA GLU A 117 3.48 -4.59 -5.69
C GLU A 117 2.27 -3.93 -6.36
N LEU A 118 1.36 -4.72 -6.93
CA LEU A 118 0.13 -4.22 -7.56
C LEU A 118 -0.90 -3.67 -6.56
N VAL A 119 -0.95 -4.22 -5.35
CA VAL A 119 -1.83 -3.73 -4.27
C VAL A 119 -1.35 -2.36 -3.80
N GLU A 120 -0.04 -2.21 -3.55
CA GLU A 120 0.53 -0.95 -3.04
C GLU A 120 0.60 0.13 -4.10
N GLU A 121 0.79 -0.24 -5.37
CA GLU A 121 0.64 0.72 -6.48
C GLU A 121 -0.79 1.28 -6.52
N HIS A 122 -1.80 0.44 -6.28
CA HIS A 122 -3.18 0.88 -6.19
C HIS A 122 -3.45 1.73 -4.94
N ALA A 123 -2.88 1.36 -3.78
CA ALA A 123 -2.97 2.13 -2.54
C ALA A 123 -2.39 3.54 -2.72
N TYR A 124 -1.17 3.65 -3.28
CA TYR A 124 -0.55 4.92 -3.63
C TYR A 124 -1.48 5.81 -4.45
N HIS A 125 -2.06 5.28 -5.54
CA HIS A 125 -2.94 6.06 -6.40
C HIS A 125 -4.24 6.48 -5.70
N THR A 126 -4.74 5.65 -4.79
CA THR A 126 -5.94 5.96 -4.01
C THR A 126 -5.68 7.11 -3.05
N TYR A 127 -4.52 7.13 -2.37
CA TYR A 127 -4.12 8.24 -1.51
C TYR A 127 -3.80 9.51 -2.29
N ASP A 128 -3.11 9.40 -3.42
CA ASP A 128 -2.79 10.55 -4.27
C ASP A 128 -4.05 11.25 -4.79
N LEU A 129 -5.04 10.46 -5.24
CA LEU A 129 -6.34 11.01 -5.65
C LEU A 129 -7.08 11.67 -4.49
N PHE A 130 -7.06 11.06 -3.30
CA PHE A 130 -7.70 11.63 -2.11
C PHE A 130 -7.06 12.97 -1.70
N LEU A 131 -5.73 13.07 -1.76
CA LEU A 131 -5.01 14.32 -1.51
C LEU A 131 -5.37 15.42 -2.51
N VAL A 132 -5.57 15.09 -3.79
CA VAL A 132 -6.02 16.04 -4.82
C VAL A 132 -7.45 16.51 -4.55
N GLN A 133 -8.34 15.61 -4.13
CA GLN A 133 -9.76 15.91 -3.92
C GLN A 133 -10.02 16.69 -2.62
N GLU A 134 -9.35 16.32 -1.52
CA GLU A 134 -9.64 16.83 -0.18
C GLU A 134 -8.53 17.73 0.38
N GLY A 135 -7.54 18.11 -0.44
CA GLY A 135 -6.31 18.74 0.02
C GLY A 135 -6.50 19.95 0.93
N GLU A 136 -7.39 20.89 0.56
CA GLU A 136 -7.67 22.08 1.38
C GLU A 136 -8.39 21.74 2.69
N THR A 137 -9.34 20.79 2.66
CA THR A 137 -10.04 20.28 3.85
C THR A 137 -9.07 19.62 4.83
N LEU A 138 -8.08 18.87 4.31
CA LEU A 138 -7.08 18.18 5.12
C LEU A 138 -6.07 19.16 5.73
N LYS A 139 -5.64 20.20 5.00
CA LYS A 139 -4.74 21.24 5.53
C LYS A 139 -5.34 22.00 6.71
N ALA A 140 -6.66 22.16 6.74
CA ALA A 140 -7.38 22.83 7.81
C ALA A 140 -7.53 21.99 9.10
N GLN A 141 -7.18 20.70 9.06
CA GLN A 141 -7.35 19.77 10.18
C GLN A 141 -6.02 19.46 10.87
N PRO A 142 -6.01 19.30 12.20
CA PRO A 142 -4.80 18.91 12.93
C PRO A 142 -4.42 17.47 12.60
N ALA A 143 -3.12 17.18 12.64
CA ALA A 143 -2.64 15.80 12.57
C ALA A 143 -3.06 15.02 13.85
N PRO A 144 -3.53 13.77 13.72
CA PRO A 144 -3.82 12.93 14.88
C PRO A 144 -2.53 12.58 15.63
N GLN A 145 -2.63 12.49 16.96
CA GLN A 145 -1.49 12.26 17.85
C GLN A 145 -0.69 11.00 17.47
N VAL A 146 -1.37 9.93 17.06
CA VAL A 146 -0.72 8.67 16.64
C VAL A 146 0.18 8.85 15.41
N ALA A 147 -0.15 9.76 14.49
CA ALA A 147 0.70 10.05 13.34
C ALA A 147 1.96 10.84 13.74
N LEU A 148 1.83 11.80 14.65
CA LEU A 148 2.97 12.55 15.18
C LEU A 148 3.94 11.62 15.92
N GLU A 149 3.39 10.70 16.71
CA GLU A 149 4.16 9.67 17.42
C GLU A 149 4.89 8.75 16.46
N TYR A 150 4.23 8.31 15.39
CA TYR A 150 4.84 7.41 14.42
C TYR A 150 5.93 8.08 13.57
N TYR A 151 5.64 9.25 12.99
CA TYR A 151 6.51 9.87 11.99
C TYR A 151 7.59 10.78 12.57
N GLN A 152 7.42 11.31 13.79
CA GLN A 152 8.31 12.35 14.33
C GLN A 152 8.96 12.02 15.67
N THR A 153 8.21 11.47 16.64
CA THR A 153 8.69 11.38 18.03
C THR A 153 9.01 9.96 18.51
N GLY A 154 8.54 8.94 17.80
CA GLY A 154 8.74 7.53 18.14
C GLY A 154 10.12 6.98 17.77
N ASP A 155 10.32 5.69 18.03
CA ASP A 155 11.48 4.96 17.56
C ASP A 155 11.37 4.69 16.06
N LEU A 156 12.12 5.48 15.28
CA LEU A 156 12.11 5.42 13.82
C LEU A 156 12.92 4.24 13.26
N TYR A 157 13.46 3.34 14.09
CA TYR A 157 14.21 2.17 13.61
C TYR A 157 13.41 1.32 12.62
N LEU A 158 12.14 1.02 12.93
CA LEU A 158 11.29 0.24 12.02
C LEU A 158 10.81 1.06 10.83
N PHE A 159 10.59 2.36 11.02
CA PHE A 159 10.31 3.27 9.91
C PHE A 159 11.49 3.32 8.91
N ASP A 160 12.73 3.30 9.37
CA ASP A 160 13.89 3.19 8.49
C ASP A 160 14.02 1.80 7.86
N ALA A 161 13.67 0.74 8.61
CA ALA A 161 13.92 -0.63 8.20
C ALA A 161 13.05 -1.13 7.03
N PHE A 162 11.85 -0.58 6.82
CA PHE A 162 10.98 -1.00 5.70
C PHE A 162 11.36 -0.34 4.38
N GLN A 163 12.12 0.76 4.40
CA GLN A 163 12.48 1.54 3.21
C GLN A 163 13.74 1.01 2.56
N THR A 164 13.63 0.07 1.62
CA THR A 164 14.82 -0.55 1.01
C THR A 164 15.52 0.32 -0.04
N ALA A 165 14.87 1.38 -0.50
CA ALA A 165 15.39 2.27 -1.55
C ALA A 165 16.12 3.51 -1.02
N HIS A 166 16.11 3.75 0.29
CA HIS A 166 16.64 4.96 0.95
C HIS A 166 17.65 4.63 2.05
N ARG A 167 18.68 5.45 2.23
CA ARG A 167 19.58 5.24 3.36
C ARG A 167 18.78 5.48 4.64
N PRO A 168 19.03 4.72 5.73
CA PRO A 168 18.41 5.01 7.00
C PRO A 168 18.58 6.49 7.35
N GLN A 169 17.53 7.11 7.89
CA GLN A 169 17.50 8.52 8.27
C GLN A 169 17.36 9.54 7.13
N GLU A 170 17.32 9.12 5.87
CA GLU A 170 17.20 10.02 4.74
C GLU A 170 15.79 10.63 4.60
N ARG A 171 14.74 9.81 4.79
CA ARG A 171 13.34 10.28 4.76
C ARG A 171 12.84 10.55 6.18
N ARG A 172 12.42 11.79 6.46
CA ARG A 172 11.83 12.22 7.74
C ARG A 172 10.63 13.14 7.47
N PRO A 173 9.41 12.60 7.40
CA PRO A 173 8.22 13.41 7.13
C PRO A 173 8.02 14.51 8.19
N ALA A 174 7.82 15.74 7.75
CA ALA A 174 7.41 16.84 8.63
C ALA A 174 5.89 16.91 8.65
N ILE A 175 5.28 16.61 9.81
CA ILE A 175 3.84 16.55 9.99
C ILE A 175 3.36 17.81 10.71
N ASN A 176 2.67 18.70 9.99
CA ASN A 176 2.10 19.93 10.57
C ASN A 176 0.57 19.90 10.63
N ASN A 177 -0.07 19.18 9.71
CA ASN A 177 -1.52 19.06 9.59
C ASN A 177 -1.89 17.68 9.05
N LEU A 178 -3.19 17.41 8.91
CA LEU A 178 -3.68 16.13 8.43
C LEU A 178 -3.29 15.85 6.97
N TYR A 179 -3.14 16.88 6.13
CA TYR A 179 -2.65 16.71 4.76
C TYR A 179 -1.25 16.10 4.72
N ASP A 180 -0.34 16.58 5.56
CA ASP A 180 1.03 16.04 5.65
C ASP A 180 1.04 14.56 6.08
N VAL A 181 0.09 14.15 6.93
CA VAL A 181 -0.06 12.73 7.31
C VAL A 181 -0.43 11.87 6.10
N PHE A 182 -1.42 12.27 5.31
CA PHE A 182 -1.81 11.52 4.12
C PHE A 182 -0.73 11.52 3.03
N VAL A 183 0.08 12.60 2.93
CA VAL A 183 1.28 12.61 2.07
C VAL A 183 2.29 11.58 2.56
N ALA A 184 2.55 11.52 3.87
CA ALA A 184 3.49 10.56 4.44
C ALA A 184 3.03 9.10 4.20
N ILE A 185 1.74 8.81 4.39
CA ILE A 185 1.14 7.50 4.09
C ILE A 185 1.29 7.17 2.60
N ARG A 186 0.87 8.06 1.69
CA ARG A 186 1.03 7.86 0.24
C ARG A 186 2.48 7.52 -0.13
N ASP A 187 3.43 8.26 0.42
CA ASP A 187 4.84 8.05 0.13
C ASP A 187 5.37 6.75 0.76
N ASP A 188 4.81 6.29 1.90
CA ASP A 188 5.08 4.95 2.45
C ASP A 188 4.62 3.87 1.47
N GLU A 189 3.42 3.98 0.89
CA GLU A 189 2.93 3.01 -0.13
C GLU A 189 3.89 2.89 -1.30
N ARG A 190 4.50 4.01 -1.70
CA ARG A 190 5.51 4.01 -2.76
C ARG A 190 6.77 3.25 -2.32
N GLU A 191 7.18 3.37 -1.07
CA GLU A 191 8.31 2.60 -0.53
C GLU A 191 7.99 1.10 -0.43
N HIS A 192 6.75 0.74 -0.08
CA HIS A 192 6.29 -0.66 -0.13
C HIS A 192 6.38 -1.23 -1.56
N VAL A 193 5.94 -0.49 -2.59
CA VAL A 193 6.12 -0.90 -4.01
C VAL A 193 7.59 -1.19 -4.32
N LYS A 194 8.49 -0.25 -3.98
CA LYS A 194 9.93 -0.42 -4.25
C LYS A 194 10.50 -1.64 -3.52
N THR A 195 10.06 -1.87 -2.28
CA THR A 195 10.48 -3.01 -1.46
C THR A 195 9.99 -4.34 -2.02
N MET A 196 8.75 -4.40 -2.53
CA MET A 196 8.23 -5.59 -3.22
C MET A 196 8.98 -5.88 -4.51
N VAL A 197 9.35 -4.84 -5.28
CA VAL A 197 10.21 -5.00 -6.47
C VAL A 197 11.59 -5.55 -6.10
N ALA A 198 12.22 -4.99 -5.07
CA ALA A 198 13.51 -5.47 -4.57
C ALA A 198 13.43 -6.94 -4.10
N CYS A 199 12.37 -7.32 -3.39
CA CYS A 199 12.13 -8.69 -2.95
C CYS A 199 11.95 -9.69 -4.11
N GLN A 200 11.47 -9.25 -5.28
CA GLN A 200 11.37 -10.08 -6.49
C GLN A 200 12.69 -10.27 -7.22
N GLN A 201 13.58 -9.27 -7.14
CA GLN A 201 14.88 -9.22 -7.82
C GLN A 201 16.03 -9.74 -6.97
N ALA A 202 15.83 -9.87 -5.65
CA ALA A 202 16.85 -10.37 -4.74
C ALA A 202 17.25 -11.81 -5.11
N ASP A 203 18.36 -11.91 -5.83
CA ASP A 203 18.94 -13.16 -6.30
C ASP A 203 19.35 -14.09 -5.15
N HIS A 204 19.72 -15.30 -5.52
CA HIS A 204 20.12 -16.43 -4.68
C HIS A 204 21.16 -16.09 -3.58
N THR A 205 21.86 -14.96 -3.70
CA THR A 205 22.85 -14.41 -2.76
C THR A 205 22.27 -13.91 -1.45
N GLY A 206 20.96 -13.66 -1.36
CA GLY A 206 20.29 -13.47 -0.08
C GLY A 206 20.53 -12.14 0.62
N ARG A 207 20.85 -11.08 -0.11
CA ARG A 207 20.89 -9.72 0.44
C ARG A 207 19.80 -8.89 -0.23
N LEU A 208 18.95 -8.26 0.59
CA LEU A 208 18.12 -7.14 0.14
C LEU A 208 19.09 -5.97 -0.08
N GLY A 209 19.52 -5.82 -1.32
CA GLY A 209 20.52 -4.83 -1.71
C GLY A 209 19.91 -3.45 -1.86
N TYR A 210 20.71 -2.44 -1.52
CA TYR A 210 20.51 -1.08 -2.00
C TYR A 210 20.96 -1.02 -3.47
N GLU A 211 20.06 -1.26 -4.40
CA GLU A 211 20.26 -0.86 -5.79
C GLU A 211 19.58 0.51 -5.93
N PRO A 212 20.31 1.62 -6.20
CA PRO A 212 19.67 2.87 -6.56
C PRO A 212 18.79 2.57 -7.76
N LEU A 213 17.46 2.70 -7.61
CA LEU A 213 16.57 2.68 -8.76
C LEU A 213 17.10 3.72 -9.73
N GLN A 214 17.53 3.28 -10.92
CA GLN A 214 17.89 4.18 -11.99
C GLN A 214 16.69 5.11 -12.18
N GLU A 215 16.89 6.41 -11.94
CA GLU A 215 15.83 7.41 -12.02
C GLU A 215 15.04 7.18 -13.31
N LEU A 216 13.74 6.90 -13.18
CA LEU A 216 12.86 6.92 -14.33
C LEU A 216 13.01 8.32 -14.97
N PRO A 217 13.32 8.41 -16.28
CA PRO A 217 13.64 9.69 -16.90
C PRO A 217 12.49 10.66 -16.66
N SER A 218 12.82 11.82 -16.09
CA SER A 218 11.89 12.87 -15.64
C SER A 218 11.19 13.62 -16.79
N ASN A 219 11.02 13.00 -17.96
CA ASN A 219 10.38 13.58 -19.13
C ASN A 219 9.51 12.54 -19.81
N THR A 220 8.27 12.42 -19.35
CA THR A 220 7.14 12.14 -20.21
C THR A 220 5.95 12.86 -19.62
N VAL A 221 5.85 14.15 -19.93
CA VAL A 221 4.54 14.81 -19.95
C VAL A 221 3.71 13.97 -20.91
N ALA A 222 2.80 13.17 -20.38
CA ALA A 222 1.79 12.52 -21.20
C ALA A 222 1.05 13.63 -21.95
N GLU A 223 1.25 13.71 -23.26
CA GLU A 223 0.40 14.52 -24.12
C GLU A 223 -1.05 14.12 -23.86
N PRO A 224 -1.97 15.08 -23.70
CA PRO A 224 -3.37 14.76 -23.49
C PRO A 224 -3.87 14.01 -24.74
N VAL A 225 -4.29 12.76 -24.53
CA VAL A 225 -4.99 11.97 -25.53
C VAL A 225 -6.26 12.73 -25.90
N LEU A 226 -6.25 13.38 -27.06
CA LEU A 226 -7.43 13.97 -27.68
C LEU A 226 -8.39 12.83 -28.00
N ILE A 227 -9.47 12.72 -27.23
CA ILE A 227 -10.61 11.86 -27.56
C ILE A 227 -11.30 12.52 -28.75
N GLU A 228 -11.00 12.01 -29.94
CA GLU A 228 -11.67 12.38 -31.18
C GLU A 228 -13.15 11.97 -31.09
N LYS A 229 -14.05 12.96 -31.20
CA LYS A 229 -15.51 12.76 -31.19
C LYS A 229 -15.93 11.94 -32.40
N ALA A 230 -16.29 10.68 -32.17
CA ALA A 230 -17.00 9.87 -33.16
C ALA A 230 -18.52 10.04 -32.99
N GLU A 231 -19.04 11.20 -33.41
CA GLU A 231 -20.49 11.42 -33.58
C GLU A 231 -20.69 12.47 -34.68
N GLU A 232 -20.86 12.01 -35.93
CA GLU A 232 -21.70 12.59 -36.99
C GLU A 232 -21.25 12.00 -38.34
N LYS A 233 -21.89 10.89 -38.75
CA LYS A 233 -22.03 10.49 -40.17
C LYS A 233 -23.04 9.37 -40.31
N GLU A 234 -24.29 9.63 -39.93
CA GLU A 234 -25.41 8.81 -40.42
C GLU A 234 -26.75 9.57 -40.47
N VAL A 235 -26.75 10.77 -41.04
CA VAL A 235 -27.97 11.37 -41.59
C VAL A 235 -27.56 12.20 -42.80
N VAL A 236 -27.70 11.65 -44.01
CA VAL A 236 -28.04 12.30 -45.30
C VAL A 236 -27.69 11.29 -46.41
N THR A 237 -28.60 10.35 -46.66
CA THR A 237 -28.82 9.71 -47.98
C THR A 237 -30.24 9.16 -48.02
N ARG A 238 -31.22 10.08 -48.06
CA ARG A 238 -32.53 9.84 -48.66
C ARG A 238 -32.96 11.11 -49.40
N SER A 239 -32.63 11.14 -50.68
CA SER A 239 -33.29 11.89 -51.74
C SER A 239 -33.12 11.09 -53.02
#